data_AF-A0A8X7R6L2-F1
#
_entry.id   AF-A0A8X7R6L2-F1
#
_cell.length_a   1.000
_cell.length_b   1.000
_cell.length_c   1.000
_cell.angle_alpha   90.00
_cell.angle_beta   90.00
_cell.angle_gamma   90.00
#
_symmetry.space_group_name_H-M   'P 1'
#
loop_
_entity.id
_entity.type
_entity.pdbx_description
1 polymer ?
#
loop_
_entity_poly.entity_id
_entity_poly.type
_entity_poly.pdbx_seq_one_letter_code
_entity_poly.pdbx_strand_id
1 'polypeptide(L)'
;MAEKASRHFDRVRDHFTRLEAFEKAKNLYGQASGTKKCLEVIKASGTEIPQEMIDVFAEQEKLYEVEIMKLRVEPLSDSDLTLSPLVLPSRFVEDRFRTSFDPYGSNVNLIGPETASRLVTSLEVVEEPSEEPLVDVTSIPTEHVKSPWKRF
;
A
#
# COMPACT_ATOMS: atom_id res chain seq x y z
N MET A 1 10.21 -7.74 -15.18
CA MET A 1 8.81 -7.39 -14.83
C MET A 1 8.72 -6.60 -13.53
N ALA A 2 9.44 -6.99 -12.48
CA ALA A 2 9.50 -6.26 -11.20
C ALA A 2 9.78 -4.76 -11.36
N GLU A 3 10.80 -4.36 -12.15
CA GLU A 3 11.16 -2.94 -12.36
C GLU A 3 10.07 -2.08 -13.02
N LYS A 4 9.18 -2.68 -13.83
CA LYS A 4 8.05 -1.93 -14.41
C LYS A 4 6.99 -1.71 -13.34
N ALA A 5 6.61 -2.77 -12.62
CA ALA A 5 5.64 -2.69 -11.52
C ALA A 5 6.10 -1.70 -10.43
N SER A 6 7.37 -1.76 -10.01
CA SER A 6 7.94 -0.81 -9.04
C SER A 6 7.74 0.64 -9.48
N ARG A 7 8.00 0.97 -10.75
CA ARG A 7 7.78 2.32 -11.28
C ARG A 7 6.31 2.77 -11.24
N HIS A 8 5.35 1.87 -11.45
CA HIS A 8 3.92 2.20 -11.30
C HIS A 8 3.60 2.50 -9.84
N PHE A 9 4.05 1.65 -8.91
CA PHE A 9 3.86 1.89 -7.48
C PHE A 9 4.52 3.18 -7.00
N ASP A 10 5.72 3.51 -7.47
CA ASP A 10 6.41 4.75 -7.12
C ASP A 10 5.61 5.98 -7.59
N ARG A 11 5.03 5.94 -8.81
CA ARG A 11 4.16 7.01 -9.31
C ARG A 11 2.88 7.17 -8.48
N VAL A 12 2.24 6.05 -8.11
CA VAL A 12 1.05 6.07 -7.26
C VAL A 12 1.38 6.63 -5.88
N ARG A 13 2.53 6.25 -5.30
CA ARG A 13 3.00 6.78 -4.02
C ARG A 13 3.27 8.28 -4.08
N ASP A 14 3.98 8.75 -5.11
CA ASP A 14 4.22 10.19 -5.33
C ASP A 14 2.91 10.97 -5.42
N HIS A 15 1.94 10.45 -6.18
CA HIS A 15 0.62 11.05 -6.30
C HIS A 15 -0.07 11.19 -4.94
N PHE A 16 -0.08 10.14 -4.10
CA PHE A 16 -0.68 10.23 -2.77
C PHE A 16 0.04 11.22 -1.85
N THR A 17 1.38 11.31 -1.90
CA THR A 17 2.13 12.30 -1.12
C THR A 17 1.78 13.73 -1.54
N ARG A 18 1.65 13.98 -2.85
CA ARG A 18 1.22 15.29 -3.37
C ARG A 18 -0.23 15.60 -3.00
N LEU A 19 -1.10 14.60 -3.07
CA LEU A 19 -2.51 14.74 -2.70
C LEU A 19 -2.67 15.08 -1.22
N GLU A 20 -1.89 14.44 -0.34
CA GLU A 20 -1.87 14.76 1.09
C GLU A 20 -1.46 16.22 1.35
N ALA A 21 -0.44 16.72 0.65
CA ALA A 21 -0.04 18.12 0.74
C ALA A 21 -1.15 19.08 0.25
N PHE A 22 -1.79 18.75 -0.87
CA PHE A 22 -2.93 19.50 -1.40
C PHE A 22 -4.11 19.53 -0.42
N GLU A 23 -4.46 18.40 0.19
CA GLU A 23 -5.53 18.32 1.19
C GLU A 23 -5.21 19.12 2.44
N LYS A 24 -3.96 19.10 2.91
CA LYS A 24 -3.51 19.96 4.02
C LYS A 24 -3.69 21.44 3.70
N ALA A 25 -3.26 21.89 2.52
CA ALA A 25 -3.46 23.28 2.08
C ALA A 25 -4.95 23.64 1.97
N LYS A 26 -5.77 22.74 1.42
CA LYS A 26 -7.23 22.89 1.36
C LYS A 26 -7.87 23.03 2.74
N ASN A 27 -7.41 22.25 3.72
CA ASN A 27 -7.89 22.34 5.10
C ASN A 27 -7.49 23.67 5.75
N LEU A 28 -6.29 24.18 5.50
CA LEU A 28 -5.85 25.49 6.01
C LEU A 28 -6.64 26.64 5.39
N TYR A 29 -6.86 26.61 4.08
CA TYR A 29 -7.75 27.58 3.42
C TYR A 29 -9.16 27.51 3.98
N GLY A 30 -9.72 26.31 4.18
CA GLY A 30 -11.05 26.14 4.77
C GLY A 30 -11.16 26.72 6.18
N GLN A 31 -10.09 26.66 6.97
CA GLN A 31 -10.03 27.29 8.30
C GLN A 31 -9.89 28.81 8.25
N ALA A 32 -9.10 29.33 7.30
CA ALA A 32 -8.87 30.76 7.17
C ALA A 32 -10.02 31.49 6.46
N SER A 33 -10.65 30.83 5.49
CA SER A 33 -11.63 31.41 4.58
C SER A 33 -12.82 32.02 5.30
N GLY A 34 -13.13 33.28 4.98
CA GLY A 34 -14.26 34.00 5.54
C GLY A 34 -13.96 34.70 6.87
N THR A 35 -12.76 34.53 7.43
CA THR A 35 -12.33 35.25 8.63
C THR A 35 -12.32 36.75 8.38
N LYS A 36 -11.75 37.18 7.25
CA LYS A 36 -11.78 38.59 6.81
C LYS A 36 -13.22 39.11 6.80
N LYS A 37 -14.14 38.35 6.21
CA LYS A 37 -15.54 38.77 6.07
C LYS A 37 -16.24 38.91 7.42
N CYS A 38 -15.95 37.98 8.34
CA CYS A 38 -16.46 38.04 9.71
C CYS A 38 -15.99 39.32 10.43
N LEU A 39 -14.68 39.63 10.34
CA LEU A 39 -14.11 40.82 10.96
C LEU A 39 -14.66 42.12 10.36
N GLU A 40 -14.89 42.18 9.05
CA GLU A 40 -15.56 43.32 8.40
C GLU A 40 -16.97 43.56 8.97
N VAL A 41 -17.75 42.50 9.19
CA VAL A 41 -19.10 42.60 9.76
C VAL A 41 -19.04 43.08 11.21
N ILE A 42 -18.12 42.54 12.02
CA ILE A 42 -17.95 42.97 13.41
C ILE A 42 -17.52 44.44 13.49
N LYS A 43 -16.58 44.86 12.64
CA LYS A 43 -16.17 46.27 12.52
C LYS A 43 -17.34 47.17 12.13
N ALA A 44 -18.17 46.75 11.17
CA ALA A 44 -19.36 47.48 10.76
C ALA A 44 -20.42 47.58 11.87
N SER A 45 -20.44 46.65 12.82
CA SER A 45 -21.35 46.68 13.98
C SER A 45 -20.92 47.66 15.09
N GLY A 46 -19.80 48.35 14.91
CA GLY A 46 -19.31 49.38 15.83
C GLY A 46 -18.21 48.90 16.79
N THR A 47 -17.73 47.66 16.65
CA THR A 47 -16.52 47.21 17.36
C THR A 47 -15.28 47.80 16.70
N GLU A 48 -14.37 48.33 17.52
CA GLU A 48 -13.11 48.89 17.03
C GLU A 48 -12.13 47.75 16.68
N ILE A 49 -12.11 47.38 15.40
CA ILE A 49 -11.15 46.41 14.85
C ILE A 49 -10.13 47.16 13.98
N PRO A 50 -8.82 47.06 14.29
CA PRO A 50 -7.76 47.63 13.48
C PRO A 50 -7.81 47.12 12.04
N GLN A 51 -7.67 48.01 11.06
CA GLN A 51 -7.67 47.61 9.65
C GLN A 51 -6.51 46.66 9.33
N GLU A 52 -5.34 46.87 9.95
CA GLU A 52 -4.16 46.02 9.80
C GLU A 52 -4.48 44.54 10.13
N MET A 53 -5.33 44.29 11.13
CA MET A 53 -5.75 42.94 11.48
C MET A 53 -6.56 42.29 10.34
N ILE A 54 -7.50 43.04 9.75
CA ILE A 54 -8.31 42.56 8.62
C ILE A 54 -7.42 42.28 7.41
N ASP A 55 -6.44 43.14 7.16
CA ASP A 55 -5.52 43.01 6.03
C ASP A 55 -4.62 41.77 6.18
N VAL A 56 -4.15 41.45 7.39
CA VAL A 56 -3.41 40.21 7.68
C VAL A 56 -4.23 38.98 7.30
N PHE A 57 -5.50 38.92 7.70
CA PHE A 57 -6.36 37.77 7.33
C PHE A 57 -6.70 37.75 5.83
N ALA A 58 -6.82 38.92 5.19
CA ALA A 58 -7.03 39.00 3.75
C ALA A 58 -5.84 38.42 2.98
N GLU A 59 -4.62 38.77 3.37
CA GLU A 59 -3.41 38.20 2.77
C GLU A 59 -3.28 36.70 3.09
N GLN A 60 -3.60 36.27 4.31
CA GLN A 60 -3.57 34.84 4.67
C GLN A 60 -4.55 34.01 3.84
N GLU A 61 -5.80 34.46 3.66
CA GLU A 61 -6.80 33.78 2.82
C GLU A 61 -6.28 33.64 1.37
N LYS A 62 -5.72 34.72 0.82
CA LYS A 62 -5.14 34.73 -0.54
C LYS A 62 -3.91 33.83 -0.67
N LEU A 63 -3.03 33.81 0.32
CA LEU A 63 -1.85 32.95 0.33
C LEU A 63 -2.25 31.47 0.24
N TYR A 64 -3.22 31.03 1.04
CA TYR A 64 -3.69 29.65 1.00
C TYR A 64 -4.46 29.32 -0.29
N GLU A 65 -5.22 30.27 -0.83
CA GLU A 65 -5.87 30.11 -2.15
C GLU A 65 -4.83 29.84 -3.24
N VAL A 66 -3.77 30.67 -3.30
CA VAL A 66 -2.66 30.50 -4.26
C VAL A 66 -1.92 29.17 -4.03
N GLU A 67 -1.72 28.79 -2.77
CA GLU A 67 -1.06 27.53 -2.43
C GLU A 67 -1.87 26.31 -2.91
N ILE A 68 -3.19 26.33 -2.76
CA ILE A 68 -4.08 25.29 -3.31
C ILE A 68 -3.96 25.22 -4.82
N MET A 69 -3.98 26.36 -5.51
CA MET A 69 -3.84 26.38 -6.97
C MET A 69 -2.51 25.78 -7.42
N LYS A 70 -1.42 26.06 -6.69
CA LYS A 70 -0.08 25.53 -6.95
C LYS A 70 0.02 24.03 -6.69
N LEU A 71 -0.63 23.54 -5.64
CA LEU A 71 -0.57 22.13 -5.22
C LEU A 71 -1.60 21.24 -5.91
N ARG A 72 -2.43 21.79 -6.79
CA ARG A 72 -3.48 21.04 -7.48
C ARG A 72 -2.90 19.78 -8.13
N VAL A 73 -3.43 18.63 -7.74
CA VAL A 73 -3.02 17.32 -8.25
C VAL A 73 -4.04 16.85 -9.27
N GLU A 74 -3.58 16.47 -10.45
CA GLU A 74 -4.42 15.83 -11.47
C GLU A 74 -4.74 14.38 -11.07
N PRO A 75 -5.93 13.85 -11.45
CA PRO A 75 -6.26 12.45 -11.22
C PRO A 75 -5.19 11.51 -11.78
N LEU A 76 -4.96 10.38 -11.10
CA LEU A 76 -4.13 9.31 -11.65
C LEU A 76 -4.70 8.84 -12.99
N SER A 77 -3.82 8.53 -13.93
CA SER A 77 -4.24 7.95 -15.20
C SER A 77 -4.54 6.47 -15.03
N ASP A 78 -5.48 5.93 -15.80
CA ASP A 78 -5.77 4.49 -15.80
C ASP A 78 -4.52 3.66 -16.13
N SER A 79 -3.61 4.20 -16.93
CA SER A 79 -2.35 3.54 -17.29
C SER A 79 -1.40 3.36 -16.09
N ASP A 80 -1.51 4.22 -15.08
CA ASP A 80 -0.76 4.08 -13.82
C ASP A 80 -1.34 2.98 -12.94
N LEU A 81 -2.65 2.74 -13.05
CA LEU A 81 -3.40 1.73 -12.31
C LEU A 81 -3.39 0.36 -12.98
N THR A 82 -3.19 0.30 -14.30
CA THR A 82 -2.88 -0.96 -14.97
C THR A 82 -1.50 -1.41 -14.53
N LEU A 83 -1.43 -2.30 -13.54
CA LEU A 83 -0.32 -3.23 -13.46
C LEU A 83 -0.21 -3.81 -14.86
N SER A 84 0.96 -3.64 -15.50
CA SER A 84 1.19 -4.10 -16.88
C SER A 84 0.43 -5.42 -17.05
N PRO A 85 -0.51 -5.52 -18.01
CA PRO A 85 -1.29 -6.74 -18.17
C PRO A 85 -0.33 -7.92 -18.15
N LEU A 86 -0.79 -9.10 -17.73
CA LEU A 86 0.01 -10.33 -17.77
C LEU A 86 0.36 -10.66 -19.24
N VAL A 87 1.18 -9.83 -19.89
CA VAL A 87 1.73 -10.00 -21.22
C VAL A 87 2.94 -10.87 -20.99
N LEU A 88 2.64 -12.12 -20.66
CA LEU A 88 3.58 -13.20 -20.81
C LEU A 88 3.44 -13.65 -22.26
N PRO A 89 4.33 -13.26 -23.20
CA PRO A 89 4.68 -14.16 -24.29
C PRO A 89 5.41 -15.34 -23.65
N SER A 90 4.68 -16.14 -22.88
CA SER A 90 5.18 -17.37 -22.30
C SER A 90 4.97 -18.46 -23.33
N ARG A 91 6.04 -19.14 -23.71
CA ARG A 91 5.97 -20.37 -24.50
C ARG A 91 5.13 -21.48 -23.84
N PHE A 92 4.79 -21.32 -22.56
CA PHE A 92 3.97 -22.24 -21.79
C PHE A 92 2.48 -21.87 -21.77
N VAL A 93 2.10 -20.76 -22.40
CA VAL A 93 0.71 -20.28 -22.47
C VAL A 93 0.33 -20.14 -23.94
N GLU A 94 -0.54 -21.02 -24.42
CA GLU A 94 -1.07 -20.92 -25.79
C GLU A 94 -2.04 -19.73 -25.91
N ASP A 95 -1.95 -18.99 -27.01
CA ASP A 95 -2.73 -17.77 -27.24
C ASP A 95 -4.25 -18.00 -27.16
N ARG A 96 -4.72 -19.22 -27.47
CA ARG A 96 -6.14 -19.59 -27.37
C ARG A 96 -6.72 -19.47 -25.96
N PHE A 97 -5.89 -19.53 -24.91
CA PHE A 97 -6.33 -19.38 -23.52
C PHE A 97 -6.24 -17.93 -23.02
N ARG A 98 -5.71 -17.01 -23.84
CA ARG A 98 -5.52 -15.61 -23.42
C ARG A 98 -6.83 -14.85 -23.31
N THR A 99 -7.80 -15.16 -24.15
CA THR A 99 -9.14 -14.56 -24.10
C THR A 99 -9.97 -15.09 -22.94
N SER A 100 -9.62 -16.27 -22.40
CA SER A 100 -10.30 -16.85 -21.24
C SER A 100 -9.71 -16.45 -19.91
N PHE A 101 -8.49 -15.87 -19.87
CA PHE A 101 -7.93 -15.35 -18.62
C PHE A 101 -8.74 -14.15 -18.16
N ASP A 102 -9.18 -14.20 -16.91
CA ASP A 102 -9.54 -13.01 -16.17
C ASP A 102 -8.24 -12.32 -15.71
N PRO A 103 -7.91 -11.13 -16.24
CA PRO A 103 -6.69 -10.42 -15.84
C PRO A 103 -6.76 -9.87 -14.41
N TYR A 104 -7.96 -9.79 -13.80
CA TYR A 104 -8.19 -9.19 -12.49
C TYR A 104 -8.74 -10.19 -11.46
N GLY A 105 -9.14 -11.39 -11.87
CA GLY A 105 -9.74 -12.42 -11.04
C GLY A 105 -9.01 -13.77 -11.03
N SER A 106 -9.64 -14.76 -10.42
CA SER A 106 -9.05 -16.10 -10.27
C SER A 106 -9.19 -16.92 -11.55
N ASN A 107 -8.05 -17.41 -12.04
CA ASN A 107 -7.97 -18.28 -13.21
C ASN A 107 -7.87 -19.77 -12.86
N VAL A 108 -8.17 -20.15 -11.60
CA VAL A 108 -8.08 -21.54 -11.11
C VAL A 108 -8.94 -22.49 -11.95
N ASN A 109 -10.10 -22.05 -12.42
CA ASN A 109 -11.00 -22.86 -13.24
C ASN A 109 -10.43 -23.20 -14.63
N LEU A 110 -9.37 -22.52 -15.06
CA LEU A 110 -8.66 -22.81 -16.32
C LEU A 110 -7.60 -23.90 -16.13
N ILE A 111 -7.30 -24.30 -14.89
CA ILE A 111 -6.37 -25.38 -14.59
C ILE A 111 -7.12 -26.71 -14.73
N GLY A 112 -6.64 -27.59 -15.60
CA GLY A 112 -7.21 -28.92 -15.75
C GLY A 112 -7.14 -29.71 -14.44
N PRO A 113 -8.16 -30.53 -14.11
CA PRO A 113 -8.27 -31.21 -12.83
C PRO A 113 -7.04 -32.06 -12.48
N GLU A 114 -6.44 -32.74 -13.47
CA GLU A 114 -5.21 -33.51 -13.29
C GLU A 114 -4.01 -32.65 -12.87
N THR A 115 -3.87 -31.46 -13.47
CA THR A 115 -2.80 -30.52 -13.12
C THR A 115 -3.05 -29.90 -11.75
N ALA A 116 -4.31 -29.56 -11.44
CA ALA A 116 -4.70 -29.06 -10.13
C ALA A 116 -4.36 -30.07 -9.02
N SER A 117 -4.64 -31.36 -9.22
CA SER A 117 -4.30 -32.42 -8.27
C SER A 117 -2.79 -32.49 -7.98
N ARG A 118 -1.93 -32.30 -8.99
CA ARG A 118 -0.46 -32.32 -8.83
C ARG A 118 0.08 -31.11 -8.09
N LEU A 119 -0.60 -29.97 -8.17
CA LEU A 119 -0.24 -28.77 -7.41
C LEU A 119 -0.58 -28.93 -5.92
N VAL A 120 -1.72 -29.56 -5.61
CA VAL A 120 -2.18 -29.80 -4.22
C VAL A 120 -1.23 -30.76 -3.49
N THR A 121 -0.72 -31.79 -4.16
CA THR A 121 0.17 -32.80 -3.56
C THR A 121 1.57 -32.29 -3.20
N SER A 122 1.94 -31.07 -3.60
CA SER A 122 3.29 -30.53 -3.36
C SER A 122 3.48 -29.94 -1.95
N LEU A 123 2.40 -29.74 -1.18
CA LEU A 123 2.45 -29.15 0.17
C LEU A 123 2.33 -30.20 1.29
N GLU A 124 1.93 -31.43 0.98
CA GLU A 124 1.71 -32.50 1.95
C GLU A 124 2.90 -33.48 1.95
N VAL A 125 4.09 -32.99 2.33
CA VAL A 125 5.11 -33.89 2.88
C VAL A 125 4.81 -34.01 4.38
N VAL A 126 3.82 -34.84 4.69
CA VAL A 126 3.78 -35.51 5.99
C VAL A 126 4.89 -36.55 5.93
N GLU A 127 5.96 -36.36 6.70
CA GLU A 127 6.88 -37.43 7.04
C GLU A 127 6.07 -38.54 7.72
N GLU A 128 5.80 -39.63 7.01
CA GLU A 128 5.42 -40.88 7.67
C GLU A 128 6.69 -41.54 8.26
N PRO A 129 6.61 -42.07 9.49
CA PRO A 129 7.76 -42.63 10.19
C PRO A 129 8.15 -43.98 9.58
N SER A 130 9.41 -44.09 9.20
CA SER A 130 10.05 -45.35 8.81
C SER A 130 10.02 -46.35 9.98
N GLU A 131 9.26 -47.44 9.86
CA GLU A 131 9.35 -48.60 10.73
C GLU A 131 10.66 -49.36 10.47
N GLU A 132 11.67 -49.15 11.31
CA GLU A 132 12.85 -50.03 11.39
C GLU A 132 12.71 -51.01 12.57
N PRO A 133 13.00 -52.31 12.40
CA PRO A 133 12.77 -53.31 13.44
C PRO A 133 13.85 -53.29 14.52
N LEU A 134 13.38 -53.50 15.76
CA LEU A 134 14.14 -53.60 17.01
C LEU A 134 15.34 -54.56 16.95
N VAL A 135 16.51 -54.06 17.40
CA VAL A 135 17.56 -54.89 17.99
C VAL A 135 17.97 -54.28 19.32
N ASP A 136 17.82 -55.08 20.38
CA ASP A 136 18.03 -54.74 21.78
C ASP A 136 19.43 -55.15 22.27
N VAL A 137 19.81 -54.55 23.40
CA VAL A 137 20.75 -55.00 24.42
C VAL A 137 22.21 -54.51 24.35
N THR A 138 22.44 -53.49 25.18
CA THR A 138 23.63 -53.21 26.02
C THR A 138 24.91 -52.70 25.37
N SER A 139 25.24 -51.43 25.70
CA SER A 139 26.51 -51.05 26.36
C SER A 139 26.52 -49.54 26.63
N ILE A 140 26.42 -49.14 27.90
CA ILE A 140 26.84 -47.82 28.40
C ILE A 140 28.28 -47.99 28.91
N PRO A 141 29.19 -47.03 28.67
CA PRO A 141 29.60 -46.14 29.76
C PRO A 141 29.77 -44.68 29.27
N THR A 142 29.06 -43.71 29.85
CA THR A 142 29.48 -42.84 30.96
C THR A 142 30.73 -41.99 30.66
N GLU A 143 30.54 -40.70 30.43
CA GLU A 143 31.47 -39.69 30.96
C GLU A 143 30.75 -38.38 31.30
N HIS A 144 30.95 -37.97 32.55
CA HIS A 144 30.39 -36.80 33.21
C HIS A 144 31.23 -35.55 32.94
N VAL A 145 30.63 -34.40 32.63
CA VAL A 145 31.09 -33.09 33.18
C VAL A 145 29.90 -32.13 33.40
N LYS A 146 29.80 -31.64 34.65
CA LYS A 146 28.89 -30.61 35.21
C LYS A 146 29.01 -29.27 34.47
N SER A 147 27.94 -28.47 34.37
CA SER A 147 27.65 -27.38 35.35
C SER A 147 26.34 -26.63 35.02
N PRO A 148 25.71 -25.96 36.01
CA PRO A 148 24.27 -25.75 36.05
C PRO A 148 23.82 -24.35 35.61
N TRP A 149 22.59 -24.30 35.11
CA TRP A 149 21.78 -23.09 34.97
C TRP A 149 21.39 -22.53 36.34
N LYS A 150 21.43 -21.19 36.50
CA LYS A 150 20.53 -20.48 37.42
C LYS A 150 20.00 -19.21 36.76
N ARG A 151 18.67 -19.19 36.57
CA ARG A 151 17.82 -17.99 36.60
C ARG A 151 17.97 -17.33 37.97
N PHE A 152 18.12 -16.01 38.01
CA PHE A 152 17.18 -15.04 38.59
C PHE A 152 17.54 -13.66 38.05
#